data_AF-X0GPZ3-F1
#
_entry.id   AF-X0GPZ3-F1
#
_cell.length_a   1.000
_cell.length_b   1.000
_cell.length_c   1.000
_cell.angle_alpha   90.00
_cell.angle_beta   90.00
_cell.angle_gamma   90.00
#
_symmetry.space_group_name_H-M   'P 1'
#
loop_
_entity.id
_entity.type
_entity.pdbx_description
1 polymer ?
#
loop_
_entity_poly.entity_id
_entity_poly.type
_entity_poly.pdbx_seq_one_letter_code
_entity_poly.pdbx_strand_id
1 'polypeptide(L)'
;MPEEPPQPKVPQTLQEFEGSEKIVNPPCDDKILDIPCQKWPATGKKCLVIFPTKNEDKVQAFKANFENRKPDDINACFFLRIAVPDDGCSQPCNGQGCVRARSRILKAMEIFRTRKDYETYLEDNGIGQIIVATIESFFVTDGVPRPVDAAVVGMFNVLTGKTVTETSKGVTLNKWFLEEAKKSGGLVDGNEDCLCMTAGEIVAREFPGVNKADWHKFAVGISRGQILKETASGMKIPWGGYGTSRDEC
;
A
#
# COMPACT_ATOMS: atom_id res chain seq x y z
N MET A 1 -27.70 25.25 8.78
CA MET A 1 -26.82 24.31 8.05
C MET A 1 -25.61 25.10 7.60
N PRO A 2 -24.37 24.70 7.91
CA PRO A 2 -23.19 25.36 7.36
C PRO A 2 -23.20 25.18 5.84
N GLU A 3 -23.04 26.24 5.07
CA GLU A 3 -22.86 26.15 3.62
C GLU A 3 -21.61 25.32 3.33
N GLU A 4 -21.72 24.34 2.42
CA GLU A 4 -20.53 23.67 1.90
C GLU A 4 -19.63 24.74 1.25
N PRO A 5 -18.33 24.81 1.61
CA PRO A 5 -17.43 25.74 0.95
C PRO A 5 -17.43 25.49 -0.56
N PRO A 6 -17.34 26.55 -1.39
CA PRO A 6 -17.42 26.43 -2.83
C PRO A 6 -16.40 25.42 -3.34
N GLN A 7 -16.87 24.45 -4.13
CA GLN A 7 -16.02 23.42 -4.70
C GLN A 7 -14.98 24.09 -5.61
N PRO A 8 -13.71 23.65 -5.60
CA PRO A 8 -12.71 24.16 -6.52
C PRO A 8 -13.14 23.88 -7.96
N LYS A 9 -12.85 24.81 -8.87
CA LYS A 9 -13.06 24.63 -10.31
C LYS A 9 -12.35 23.36 -10.78
N VAL A 10 -13.00 22.58 -11.65
CA VAL A 10 -12.37 21.43 -12.33
C VAL A 10 -11.27 21.96 -13.25
N PRO A 11 -10.00 21.55 -13.06
CA PRO A 11 -8.90 21.98 -13.92
C PRO A 11 -9.15 21.57 -15.38
N GLN A 12 -9.00 22.51 -16.31
CA GLN A 12 -9.16 22.29 -17.76
C GLN A 12 -7.82 22.16 -18.48
N THR A 13 -6.72 22.53 -17.82
CA THR A 13 -5.36 22.44 -18.37
C THR A 13 -4.40 21.89 -17.32
N LEU A 14 -3.25 21.37 -17.77
CA LEU A 14 -2.21 20.91 -16.85
C LEU A 14 -1.74 22.03 -15.91
N GLN A 15 -1.63 23.26 -16.42
CA GLN A 15 -1.23 24.43 -15.62
C GLN A 15 -2.26 24.78 -14.53
N GLU A 16 -3.56 24.56 -14.78
CA GLU A 16 -4.60 24.71 -13.75
C GLU A 16 -4.56 23.55 -12.73
N PHE A 17 -4.08 22.36 -13.12
CA PHE A 17 -3.97 21.20 -12.24
C PHE A 17 -2.75 21.27 -11.32
N GLU A 18 -1.66 21.85 -11.80
CA GLU A 18 -0.42 22.00 -11.02
C GLU A 18 -0.66 22.80 -9.73
N GLY A 19 -0.32 22.22 -8.59
CA GLY A 19 -0.52 22.86 -7.27
C GLY A 19 -1.99 23.02 -6.85
N SER A 20 -2.95 22.41 -7.57
CA SER A 20 -4.39 22.54 -7.27
C SER A 20 -4.83 21.75 -6.04
N GLU A 21 -4.03 20.78 -5.60
CA GLU A 21 -4.30 19.91 -4.47
C GLU A 21 -3.38 20.23 -3.28
N LYS A 22 -3.68 19.65 -2.11
CA LYS A 22 -2.93 19.88 -0.88
C LYS A 22 -2.57 18.56 -0.21
N ILE A 23 -1.40 18.53 0.43
CA ILE A 23 -1.02 17.42 1.32
C ILE A 23 -1.74 17.60 2.64
N VAL A 24 -2.40 16.55 3.13
CA VAL A 24 -3.16 16.54 4.36
C VAL A 24 -2.91 15.25 5.14
N ASN A 25 -3.18 15.27 6.45
CA ASN A 25 -3.31 14.03 7.20
C ASN A 25 -4.74 13.52 6.99
N PRO A 26 -4.93 12.33 6.39
CA PRO A 26 -6.26 11.77 6.22
C PRO A 26 -6.87 11.50 7.61
N PRO A 27 -8.17 11.75 7.82
CA PRO A 27 -8.82 11.52 9.11
C PRO A 27 -9.18 10.04 9.32
N CYS A 28 -8.27 9.13 8.99
CA CYS A 28 -8.44 7.71 9.22
C CYS A 28 -7.14 7.09 9.77
N ASP A 29 -7.31 6.20 10.75
CA ASP A 29 -6.24 5.36 11.30
C ASP A 29 -6.62 3.89 11.09
N ASP A 30 -6.98 3.55 9.84
CA ASP A 30 -7.40 2.20 9.52
C ASP A 30 -6.22 1.23 9.73
N LYS A 31 -6.48 0.16 10.48
CA LYS A 31 -5.50 -0.89 10.74
C LYS A 31 -5.83 -2.13 9.91
N ILE A 32 -4.79 -2.76 9.36
CA ILE A 32 -4.93 -4.08 8.76
C ILE A 32 -5.32 -5.05 9.88
N LEU A 33 -6.47 -5.71 9.74
CA LEU A 33 -6.93 -6.70 10.72
C LEU A 33 -5.89 -7.81 10.88
N ASP A 34 -5.76 -8.28 12.11
CA ASP A 34 -4.78 -9.30 12.49
C ASP A 34 -4.86 -10.54 11.59
N ILE A 35 -3.68 -11.05 11.27
CA ILE A 35 -3.50 -12.29 10.53
C ILE A 35 -2.81 -13.27 11.50
N PRO A 36 -3.37 -14.48 11.71
CA PRO A 36 -2.73 -15.47 12.56
C PRO A 36 -1.33 -15.79 12.06
N CYS A 37 -0.42 -16.04 13.00
CA CYS A 37 0.91 -16.51 12.66
C CYS A 37 0.85 -17.87 11.94
N GLN A 38 1.88 -18.19 11.16
CA GLN A 38 1.93 -19.36 10.30
C GLN A 38 3.15 -20.23 10.62
N LYS A 39 2.99 -21.55 10.50
CA LYS A 39 4.06 -22.54 10.72
C LYS A 39 4.87 -22.78 9.46
N TRP A 40 5.68 -21.80 9.07
CA TRP A 40 6.58 -21.90 7.91
C TRP A 40 7.96 -22.43 8.32
N PRO A 41 8.66 -23.24 7.50
CA PRO A 41 9.98 -23.72 7.83
C PRO A 41 10.99 -22.57 7.72
N ALA A 42 11.39 -22.01 8.86
CA ALA A 42 12.30 -20.87 8.95
C ALA A 42 13.37 -21.15 10.01
N THR A 43 14.61 -21.37 9.58
CA THR A 43 15.71 -21.89 10.44
C THR A 43 17.02 -21.09 10.34
N GLY A 44 17.08 -20.04 9.51
CA GLY A 44 18.32 -19.29 9.28
C GLY A 44 18.39 -17.89 9.92
N LYS A 45 19.32 -17.07 9.42
CA LYS A 45 19.62 -15.70 9.89
C LYS A 45 19.32 -14.63 8.85
N LYS A 46 18.55 -14.97 7.82
CA LYS A 46 18.18 -14.04 6.76
C LYS A 46 16.69 -13.77 6.79
N CYS A 47 16.30 -12.58 6.38
CA CYS A 47 14.90 -12.19 6.25
C CYS A 47 14.47 -12.22 4.78
N LEU A 48 13.36 -12.88 4.48
CA LEU A 48 12.65 -12.74 3.22
C LEU A 48 11.55 -11.68 3.39
N VAL A 49 11.58 -10.64 2.57
CA VAL A 49 10.54 -9.63 2.48
C VAL A 49 9.75 -9.84 1.19
N ILE A 50 8.45 -10.13 1.32
CA ILE A 50 7.55 -10.36 0.20
C ILE A 50 6.71 -9.10 -0.04
N PHE A 51 6.70 -8.60 -1.27
CA PHE A 51 5.87 -7.48 -1.69
C PHE A 51 4.75 -7.95 -2.63
N PRO A 52 3.47 -7.82 -2.24
CA PRO A 52 2.33 -8.29 -3.02
C PRO A 52 1.94 -7.28 -4.13
N THR A 53 2.92 -6.85 -4.94
CA THR A 53 2.72 -5.83 -5.98
C THR A 53 3.68 -6.00 -7.15
N LYS A 54 3.26 -5.49 -8.32
CA LYS A 54 4.13 -5.30 -9.50
C LYS A 54 4.81 -3.92 -9.52
N ASN A 55 4.35 -2.97 -8.70
CA ASN A 55 4.82 -1.59 -8.71
C ASN A 55 6.16 -1.49 -7.96
N GLU A 56 7.24 -1.17 -8.69
CA GLU A 56 8.59 -1.04 -8.10
C GLU A 56 8.70 0.13 -7.13
N ASP A 57 8.00 1.25 -7.35
CA ASP A 57 8.08 2.42 -6.46
C ASP A 57 7.59 2.09 -5.05
N LYS A 58 6.52 1.28 -4.94
CA LYS A 58 6.03 0.76 -3.66
C LYS A 58 7.08 -0.11 -2.95
N VAL A 59 7.86 -0.88 -3.71
CA VAL A 59 8.93 -1.74 -3.15
C VAL A 59 10.11 -0.89 -2.68
N GLN A 60 10.53 0.08 -3.49
CA GLN A 60 11.64 0.97 -3.19
C GLN A 60 11.39 1.83 -1.94
N ALA A 61 10.13 2.12 -1.62
CA ALA A 61 9.75 2.79 -0.37
C ALA A 61 10.22 2.04 0.89
N PHE A 62 10.35 0.71 0.84
CA PHE A 62 10.73 -0.11 2.00
C PHE A 62 12.19 -0.58 2.02
N LYS A 63 12.83 -0.82 0.86
CA LYS A 63 14.12 -1.53 0.80
C LYS A 63 15.17 -0.96 1.75
N ALA A 64 15.39 0.35 1.69
CA ALA A 64 16.35 1.04 2.56
C ALA A 64 15.99 0.93 4.05
N ASN A 65 14.70 0.89 4.40
CA ASN A 65 14.27 0.75 5.80
C ASN A 65 14.64 -0.63 6.34
N PHE A 66 14.42 -1.70 5.56
CA PHE A 66 14.81 -3.06 5.94
C PHE A 66 16.33 -3.23 6.04
N GLU A 67 17.08 -2.70 5.07
CA GLU A 67 18.54 -2.81 5.06
C GLU A 67 19.19 -2.05 6.22
N ASN A 68 18.73 -0.83 6.51
CA ASN A 68 19.35 0.04 7.52
C ASN A 68 18.93 -0.29 8.96
N ARG A 69 17.84 -1.03 9.16
CA ARG A 69 17.25 -1.29 10.50
C ARG A 69 17.05 -2.77 10.79
N LYS A 70 17.76 -3.63 10.07
CA LYS A 70 17.84 -5.05 10.41
C LYS A 70 18.54 -5.22 11.77
N PRO A 71 18.05 -6.09 12.65
CA PRO A 71 18.73 -6.49 13.87
C PRO A 71 20.09 -7.13 13.59
N ASP A 72 20.96 -7.18 14.59
CA ASP A 72 22.32 -7.76 14.48
C ASP A 72 22.29 -9.27 14.19
N ASP A 73 21.24 -9.98 14.60
CA ASP A 73 21.03 -11.40 14.33
C ASP A 73 20.50 -11.69 12.91
N ILE A 74 20.11 -10.65 12.16
CA ILE A 74 19.73 -10.75 10.75
C ILE A 74 20.88 -10.28 9.85
N ASN A 75 21.47 -11.21 9.12
CA ASN A 75 22.66 -10.95 8.31
C ASN A 75 22.35 -10.38 6.93
N ALA A 76 21.18 -10.67 6.35
CA ALA A 76 20.75 -10.09 5.06
C ALA A 76 19.23 -10.12 4.88
N CYS A 77 18.73 -9.23 4.01
CA CYS A 77 17.34 -9.19 3.55
C CYS A 77 17.25 -9.58 2.06
N PHE A 78 16.32 -10.46 1.72
CA PHE A 78 15.96 -10.85 0.37
C PHE A 78 14.62 -10.22 0.02
N PHE A 79 14.51 -9.61 -1.16
CA PHE A 79 13.30 -8.92 -1.58
C PHE A 79 12.64 -9.69 -2.73
N LEU A 80 11.44 -10.22 -2.47
CA LEU A 80 10.66 -10.96 -3.46
C LEU A 80 9.39 -10.20 -3.79
N ARG A 81 9.15 -9.95 -5.07
CA ARG A 81 7.88 -9.40 -5.55
C ARG A 81 6.96 -10.53 -6.00
N ILE A 82 5.72 -10.50 -5.53
CA ILE A 82 4.66 -11.40 -5.96
C ILE A 82 3.52 -10.55 -6.50
N ALA A 83 3.23 -10.70 -7.79
CA ALA A 83 2.09 -10.06 -8.40
C ALA A 83 0.78 -10.64 -7.83
N VAL A 84 -0.05 -9.79 -7.24
CA VAL A 84 -1.40 -10.16 -6.77
C VAL A 84 -2.43 -9.33 -7.54
N PRO A 85 -3.48 -9.96 -8.12
CA PRO A 85 -4.56 -9.22 -8.78
C PRO A 85 -5.34 -8.36 -7.77
N ASP A 86 -5.91 -7.26 -8.25
CA ASP A 86 -6.75 -6.33 -7.49
C ASP A 86 -8.24 -6.75 -7.40
N ASP A 87 -8.60 -7.86 -8.06
CA ASP A 87 -9.96 -8.38 -8.21
C ASP A 87 -10.95 -7.32 -8.74
N GLY A 88 -10.48 -6.46 -9.66
CA GLY A 88 -11.30 -5.41 -10.27
C GLY A 88 -11.41 -4.13 -9.45
N CYS A 89 -11.03 -4.13 -8.17
CA CYS A 89 -11.00 -2.93 -7.34
C CYS A 89 -9.65 -2.22 -7.48
N SER A 90 -9.52 -1.45 -8.56
CA SER A 90 -8.31 -0.66 -8.82
C SER A 90 -8.10 0.44 -7.78
N GLN A 91 -9.19 1.01 -7.25
CA GLN A 91 -9.17 2.13 -6.32
C GLN A 91 -10.19 1.90 -5.18
N PRO A 92 -9.75 1.29 -4.08
CA PRO A 92 -10.52 1.18 -2.85
C PRO A 92 -10.86 2.56 -2.28
N CYS A 93 -11.98 2.67 -1.57
CA CYS A 93 -12.35 3.83 -0.79
C CYS A 93 -12.58 3.46 0.68
N ASN A 94 -12.41 4.44 1.57
CA ASN A 94 -12.65 4.35 3.00
C ASN A 94 -11.98 3.09 3.59
N GLY A 95 -12.69 2.33 4.42
CA GLY A 95 -12.16 1.14 5.07
C GLY A 95 -11.73 0.00 4.14
N GLN A 96 -12.04 0.06 2.83
CA GLN A 96 -11.62 -0.98 1.89
C GLN A 96 -10.10 -1.01 1.68
N GLY A 97 -9.37 0.08 1.95
CA GLY A 97 -7.91 0.11 1.86
C GLY A 97 -7.23 -0.99 2.70
N CYS A 98 -7.60 -1.10 3.98
CA CYS A 98 -7.08 -2.14 4.88
C CYS A 98 -7.56 -3.54 4.54
N VAL A 99 -8.83 -3.69 4.11
CA VAL A 99 -9.39 -4.98 3.68
C VAL A 99 -8.60 -5.53 2.49
N ARG A 100 -8.31 -4.69 1.50
CA ARG A 100 -7.57 -5.06 0.30
C ARG A 100 -6.09 -5.28 0.59
N ALA A 101 -5.47 -4.45 1.44
CA ALA A 101 -4.11 -4.69 1.93
C ALA A 101 -3.97 -6.08 2.60
N ARG A 102 -4.92 -6.46 3.46
CA ARG A 102 -4.98 -7.79 4.09
C ARG A 102 -5.13 -8.90 3.05
N SER A 103 -6.07 -8.75 2.11
CA SER A 103 -6.29 -9.72 1.03
C SER A 103 -5.01 -9.94 0.21
N ARG A 104 -4.29 -8.87 -0.12
CA ARG A 104 -3.00 -8.94 -0.83
C ARG A 104 -1.93 -9.71 -0.06
N ILE A 105 -1.83 -9.49 1.26
CA ILE A 105 -0.90 -10.23 2.12
C ILE A 105 -1.21 -11.74 2.05
N LEU A 106 -2.47 -12.11 2.31
CA LEU A 106 -2.89 -13.51 2.33
C LEU A 106 -2.68 -14.21 0.98
N LYS A 107 -3.02 -13.55 -0.12
CA LYS A 107 -2.81 -14.10 -1.46
C LYS A 107 -1.33 -14.27 -1.81
N ALA A 108 -0.48 -13.29 -1.47
CA ALA A 108 0.95 -13.44 -1.73
C ALA A 108 1.58 -14.57 -0.93
N MET A 109 1.14 -14.76 0.32
CA MET A 109 1.54 -15.91 1.13
C MET A 109 1.11 -17.23 0.48
N GLU A 110 -0.13 -17.32 0.02
CA GLU A 110 -0.63 -18.52 -0.64
C GLU A 110 0.12 -18.81 -1.96
N ILE A 111 0.33 -17.79 -2.79
CA ILE A 111 1.11 -17.91 -4.03
C ILE A 111 2.54 -18.36 -3.75
N PHE A 112 3.17 -17.85 -2.68
CA PHE A 112 4.51 -18.27 -2.30
C PHE A 112 4.54 -19.72 -1.82
N ARG A 113 3.60 -20.11 -0.96
CA ARG A 113 3.52 -21.43 -0.34
C ARG A 113 3.19 -22.55 -1.33
N THR A 114 2.45 -22.23 -2.39
CA THR A 114 2.08 -23.18 -3.45
C THR A 114 3.18 -23.42 -4.49
N ARG A 115 4.33 -22.73 -4.38
CA ARG A 115 5.50 -22.99 -5.23
C ARG A 115 6.08 -24.36 -4.93
N LYS A 116 6.52 -25.06 -5.99
CA LYS A 116 7.11 -26.40 -5.85
C LYS A 116 8.38 -26.42 -5.00
N ASP A 117 9.14 -25.33 -5.03
CA ASP A 117 10.40 -25.14 -4.32
C ASP A 117 10.24 -24.35 -3.02
N TYR A 118 9.02 -24.15 -2.50
CA TYR A 118 8.78 -23.28 -1.34
C TYR A 118 9.66 -23.63 -0.12
N GLU A 119 9.69 -24.89 0.31
CA GLU A 119 10.44 -25.30 1.50
C GLU A 119 11.95 -25.25 1.25
N THR A 120 12.40 -25.81 0.11
CA THR A 120 13.83 -25.80 -0.27
C THR A 120 14.34 -24.38 -0.51
N TYR A 121 13.53 -23.48 -1.06
CA TYR A 121 13.90 -22.07 -1.23
C TYR A 121 14.18 -21.41 0.13
N LEU A 122 13.33 -21.65 1.13
CA LEU A 122 13.53 -21.10 2.47
C LEU A 122 14.79 -21.68 3.13
N GLU A 123 15.00 -22.99 3.00
CA GLU A 123 16.16 -23.70 3.55
C GLU A 123 17.47 -23.28 2.87
N ASP A 124 17.57 -23.40 1.55
CA ASP A 124 18.78 -23.11 0.76
C ASP A 124 19.22 -21.64 0.91
N ASN A 125 18.25 -20.73 1.02
CA ASN A 125 18.56 -19.33 1.26
C ASN A 125 18.83 -19.02 2.73
N GLY A 126 18.63 -19.95 3.67
CA GLY A 126 18.82 -19.73 5.11
C GLY A 126 17.87 -18.67 5.66
N ILE A 127 16.60 -18.72 5.25
CA ILE A 127 15.57 -17.78 5.70
C ILE A 127 15.12 -18.17 7.12
N GLY A 128 15.18 -17.21 8.04
CA GLY A 128 14.71 -17.35 9.43
C GLY A 128 13.59 -16.39 9.81
N GLN A 129 13.33 -15.38 8.97
CA GLN A 129 12.25 -14.42 9.15
C GLN A 129 11.55 -14.22 7.80
N ILE A 130 10.21 -14.15 7.80
CA ILE A 130 9.44 -13.79 6.61
C ILE A 130 8.51 -12.64 6.96
N ILE A 131 8.62 -11.53 6.23
CA ILE A 131 7.77 -10.36 6.39
C ILE A 131 7.07 -10.07 5.06
N VAL A 132 5.75 -9.89 5.07
CA VAL A 132 5.01 -9.40 3.92
C VAL A 132 4.76 -7.92 4.09
N ALA A 133 5.29 -7.10 3.18
CA ALA A 133 5.18 -5.64 3.21
C ALA A 133 4.29 -5.16 2.07
N THR A 134 3.25 -4.40 2.38
CA THR A 134 2.23 -3.96 1.42
C THR A 134 1.98 -2.45 1.51
N ILE A 135 1.60 -1.86 0.38
CA ILE A 135 1.09 -0.50 0.28
C ILE A 135 -0.18 -0.57 -0.56
N GLU A 136 -1.31 -0.20 0.02
CA GLU A 136 -2.59 -0.09 -0.69
C GLU A 136 -3.06 1.35 -0.70
N SER A 137 -3.14 1.94 -1.90
CA SER A 137 -3.71 3.28 -2.07
C SER A 137 -5.23 3.19 -1.94
N PHE A 138 -5.85 4.22 -1.38
CA PHE A 138 -7.30 4.30 -1.24
C PHE A 138 -7.75 5.76 -1.14
N PHE A 139 -9.03 6.01 -1.42
CA PHE A 139 -9.63 7.32 -1.24
C PHE A 139 -10.39 7.39 0.07
N VAL A 140 -10.14 8.41 0.90
CA VAL A 140 -11.05 8.77 1.99
C VAL A 140 -12.10 9.71 1.40
N THR A 141 -13.37 9.31 1.43
CA THR A 141 -14.50 10.11 0.94
C THR A 141 -15.44 10.51 2.05
N ASP A 142 -15.49 9.71 3.13
CA ASP A 142 -16.44 9.90 4.21
C ASP A 142 -15.92 10.87 5.26
N GLY A 143 -16.81 11.73 5.78
CA GLY A 143 -16.48 12.67 6.85
C GLY A 143 -15.46 13.74 6.47
N VAL A 144 -15.13 13.90 5.18
CA VAL A 144 -14.18 14.89 4.67
C VAL A 144 -14.84 15.88 3.71
N PRO A 145 -14.48 17.18 3.77
CA PRO A 145 -15.01 18.18 2.83
C PRO A 145 -14.48 17.99 1.40
N ARG A 146 -13.28 17.42 1.27
CA ARG A 146 -12.65 17.03 0.01
C ARG A 146 -12.11 15.62 0.15
N PRO A 147 -12.33 14.73 -0.84
CA PRO A 147 -11.76 13.40 -0.82
C PRO A 147 -10.22 13.46 -0.74
N VAL A 148 -9.61 12.40 -0.23
CA VAL A 148 -8.16 12.34 -0.02
C VAL A 148 -7.60 11.03 -0.57
N ASP A 149 -6.62 11.08 -1.47
CA ASP A 149 -5.84 9.93 -1.90
C ASP A 149 -4.70 9.65 -0.92
N ALA A 150 -4.89 8.62 -0.10
CA ALA A 150 -3.92 8.15 0.88
C ALA A 150 -3.48 6.72 0.56
N ALA A 151 -2.67 6.14 1.42
CA ALA A 151 -2.35 4.72 1.37
C ALA A 151 -2.18 4.14 2.77
N VAL A 152 -2.67 2.91 2.93
CA VAL A 152 -2.36 2.03 4.05
C VAL A 152 -1.01 1.38 3.76
N VAL A 153 -0.06 1.54 4.67
CA VAL A 153 1.27 0.92 4.63
C VAL A 153 1.31 -0.13 5.72
N GLY A 154 1.58 -1.39 5.35
CA GLY A 154 1.50 -2.53 6.26
C GLY A 154 2.71 -3.43 6.18
N MET A 155 3.13 -3.98 7.32
CA MET A 155 4.12 -5.05 7.42
C MET A 155 3.58 -6.14 8.33
N PHE A 156 3.58 -7.37 7.85
CA PHE A 156 3.12 -8.55 8.58
C PHE A 156 4.27 -9.56 8.72
N ASN A 157 4.63 -9.94 9.94
CA ASN A 157 5.58 -11.02 10.18
C ASN A 157 4.84 -12.35 10.21
N VAL A 158 5.14 -13.20 9.23
CA VAL A 158 4.46 -14.47 9.00
C VAL A 158 4.61 -15.42 10.18
N LEU A 159 5.76 -15.41 10.86
CA LEU A 159 6.08 -16.36 11.93
C LEU A 159 5.54 -15.93 13.29
N THR A 160 5.41 -14.62 13.53
CA THR A 160 4.98 -14.10 14.84
C THR A 160 3.55 -13.58 14.85
N GLY A 161 2.92 -13.42 13.69
CA GLY A 161 1.58 -12.83 13.59
C GLY A 161 1.57 -11.31 13.75
N LYS A 162 2.70 -10.68 14.10
CA LYS A 162 2.78 -9.25 14.38
C LYS A 162 2.55 -8.45 13.10
N THR A 163 1.60 -7.52 13.19
CA THR A 163 1.27 -6.58 12.11
C THR A 163 1.56 -5.16 12.57
N VAL A 164 2.24 -4.38 11.72
CA VAL A 164 2.42 -2.94 11.90
C VAL A 164 1.76 -2.24 10.72
N THR A 165 0.87 -1.30 11.01
CA THR A 165 0.12 -0.55 9.99
C THR A 165 0.17 0.94 10.29
N GLU A 166 0.41 1.74 9.26
CA GLU A 166 0.30 3.20 9.29
C GLU A 166 -0.44 3.71 8.05
N THR A 167 -1.12 4.85 8.20
CA THR A 167 -1.70 5.59 7.09
C THR A 167 -0.71 6.67 6.66
N SER A 168 -0.40 6.71 5.37
CA SER A 168 0.43 7.78 4.80
C SER A 168 -0.30 9.12 4.80
N LYS A 169 0.46 10.22 4.73
CA LYS A 169 -0.12 11.51 4.33
C LYS A 169 -0.88 11.35 3.02
N GLY A 170 -2.01 12.03 2.91
CA GLY A 170 -2.84 12.00 1.73
C GLY A 170 -2.69 13.26 0.89
N VAL A 171 -3.16 13.20 -0.35
CA VAL A 171 -3.32 14.35 -1.22
C VAL A 171 -4.80 14.57 -1.45
N THR A 172 -5.29 15.79 -1.26
CA THR A 172 -6.69 16.10 -1.54
C THR A 172 -7.01 15.80 -3.00
N LEU A 173 -8.28 15.55 -3.27
CA LEU A 173 -8.82 15.40 -4.60
C LEU A 173 -9.99 16.37 -4.74
N ASN A 174 -10.14 16.94 -5.92
CA ASN A 174 -11.40 17.53 -6.32
C ASN A 174 -12.46 16.44 -6.53
N LYS A 175 -13.72 16.69 -6.15
CA LYS A 175 -14.84 15.73 -6.25
C LYS A 175 -15.04 15.17 -7.67
N TRP A 176 -14.67 15.92 -8.71
CA TRP A 176 -14.78 15.44 -10.10
C TRP A 176 -13.98 14.15 -10.35
N PHE A 177 -12.91 13.88 -9.61
CA PHE A 177 -12.18 12.61 -9.72
C PHE A 177 -13.05 11.41 -9.36
N LEU A 178 -13.87 11.53 -8.32
CA LEU A 178 -14.78 10.45 -7.92
C LEU A 178 -15.92 10.29 -8.93
N GLU A 179 -16.46 11.40 -9.41
CA GLU A 179 -17.52 11.40 -10.42
C GLU A 179 -17.02 10.75 -11.72
N GLU A 180 -15.82 11.10 -12.15
CA GLU A 180 -15.22 10.57 -13.37
C GLU A 180 -14.81 9.10 -13.21
N ALA A 181 -14.29 8.70 -12.04
CA ALA A 181 -14.01 7.29 -11.74
C ALA A 181 -15.30 6.45 -11.81
N LYS A 182 -16.41 6.94 -11.23
CA LYS A 182 -17.71 6.26 -11.27
C LYS A 182 -18.29 6.21 -12.67
N LYS A 183 -18.20 7.30 -13.43
CA LYS A 183 -18.77 7.42 -14.78
C LYS A 183 -18.01 6.58 -15.82
N SER A 184 -16.68 6.65 -15.81
CA SER A 184 -15.83 6.00 -16.81
C SER A 184 -15.38 4.60 -16.44
N GLY A 185 -15.13 4.33 -15.15
CA GLY A 185 -14.67 3.02 -14.68
C GLY A 185 -15.80 2.15 -14.13
N GLY A 186 -16.82 2.75 -13.52
CA GLY A 186 -17.87 2.04 -12.81
C GLY A 186 -17.44 1.56 -11.42
N LEU A 187 -18.33 0.78 -10.80
CA LEU A 187 -18.16 0.17 -9.48
C LEU A 187 -17.94 -1.33 -9.62
N VAL A 188 -17.14 -1.92 -8.73
CA VAL A 188 -16.98 -3.38 -8.66
C VAL A 188 -18.22 -3.97 -8.00
N ASP A 189 -18.98 -4.77 -8.74
CA ASP A 189 -20.20 -5.45 -8.26
C ASP A 189 -21.20 -4.51 -7.55
N GLY A 190 -21.24 -3.24 -7.98
CA GLY A 190 -22.10 -2.21 -7.36
C GLY A 190 -21.62 -1.68 -6.00
N ASN A 191 -20.44 -2.06 -5.52
CA ASN A 191 -19.87 -1.55 -4.28
C ASN A 191 -19.32 -0.13 -4.46
N GLU A 192 -19.94 0.84 -3.78
CA GLU A 192 -19.57 2.26 -3.86
C GLU A 192 -18.15 2.57 -3.36
N ASP A 193 -17.59 1.70 -2.50
CA ASP A 193 -16.24 1.83 -1.97
C ASP A 193 -15.18 1.12 -2.83
N CYS A 194 -15.54 0.62 -4.01
CA CYS A 194 -14.62 -0.07 -4.92
C CYS A 194 -14.74 0.48 -6.33
N LEU A 195 -13.87 1.42 -6.68
CA LEU A 195 -13.82 2.03 -8.01
C LEU A 195 -12.89 1.22 -8.93
N CYS A 196 -13.29 1.07 -10.19
CA CYS A 196 -12.51 0.34 -11.20
C CYS A 196 -11.40 1.19 -11.83
N MET A 197 -11.37 2.50 -11.56
CA MET A 197 -10.43 3.46 -12.16
C MET A 197 -9.75 4.31 -11.09
N THR A 198 -8.44 4.49 -11.25
CA THR A 198 -7.60 5.28 -10.32
C THR A 198 -7.56 6.76 -10.69
N ALA A 199 -7.25 7.63 -9.72
CA ALA A 199 -7.01 9.06 -10.02
C ALA A 199 -5.90 9.25 -11.07
N GLY A 200 -4.83 8.46 -10.99
CA GLY A 200 -3.72 8.55 -11.93
C GLY A 200 -4.13 8.27 -13.39
N GLU A 201 -5.03 7.32 -13.61
CA GLU A 201 -5.57 7.03 -14.94
C GLU A 201 -6.44 8.17 -15.47
N ILE A 202 -7.25 8.77 -14.61
CA ILE A 202 -8.07 9.93 -14.95
C ILE A 202 -7.15 11.12 -15.32
N VAL A 203 -6.20 11.47 -14.45
CA VAL A 203 -5.26 12.57 -14.68
C VAL A 203 -4.48 12.39 -15.98
N ALA A 204 -3.92 11.20 -16.22
CA ALA A 204 -3.12 10.95 -17.41
C ALA A 204 -3.95 10.98 -18.71
N ARG A 205 -5.26 10.70 -18.63
CA ARG A 205 -6.18 10.82 -19.76
C ARG A 205 -6.53 12.28 -20.05
N GLU A 206 -6.82 13.07 -19.02
CA GLU A 206 -7.20 14.49 -19.17
C GLU A 206 -5.99 15.39 -19.49
N PHE A 207 -4.80 15.05 -18.98
CA PHE A 207 -3.58 15.84 -19.15
C PHE A 207 -2.46 15.00 -19.77
N PRO A 208 -2.35 14.97 -21.11
CA PRO A 208 -1.30 14.22 -21.80
C PRO A 208 0.10 14.58 -21.31
N GLY A 209 0.92 13.57 -21.04
CA GLY A 209 2.29 13.73 -20.53
C GLY A 209 2.43 13.57 -19.01
N VAL A 210 1.33 13.51 -18.26
CA VAL A 210 1.38 13.16 -16.83
C VAL A 210 1.63 11.67 -16.64
N ASN A 211 2.61 11.34 -15.81
CA ASN A 211 2.83 9.96 -15.36
C ASN A 211 1.71 9.55 -14.39
N LYS A 212 0.85 8.62 -14.80
CA LYS A 212 -0.25 8.11 -13.97
C LYS A 212 0.20 7.58 -12.60
N ALA A 213 1.42 7.04 -12.47
CA ALA A 213 1.91 6.49 -11.21
C ALA A 213 2.42 7.56 -10.23
N ASP A 214 2.73 8.77 -10.73
CA ASP A 214 3.35 9.85 -9.96
C ASP A 214 2.68 11.20 -10.24
N TRP A 215 1.37 11.19 -10.48
CA TRP A 215 0.59 12.39 -10.77
C TRP A 215 0.64 13.41 -9.63
N HIS A 216 0.87 12.95 -8.39
CA HIS A 216 1.04 13.79 -7.19
C HIS A 216 2.15 14.84 -7.37
N LYS A 217 3.19 14.52 -8.13
CA LYS A 217 4.29 15.46 -8.41
C LYS A 217 3.77 16.74 -9.08
N PHE A 218 2.77 16.62 -9.95
CA PHE A 218 2.13 17.76 -10.59
C PHE A 218 1.14 18.44 -9.63
N ALA A 219 0.29 17.66 -8.96
CA ALA A 219 -0.77 18.20 -8.13
C ALA A 219 -0.29 18.93 -6.85
N VAL A 220 0.79 18.46 -6.23
CA VAL A 220 1.30 18.98 -4.95
C VAL A 220 2.82 19.21 -4.91
N GLY A 221 3.54 19.03 -6.02
CA GLY A 221 4.99 19.26 -6.09
C GLY A 221 5.85 18.18 -5.42
N ILE A 222 5.25 17.15 -4.83
CA ILE A 222 5.94 16.04 -4.15
C ILE A 222 5.52 14.71 -4.79
N SER A 223 6.48 13.84 -5.06
CA SER A 223 6.21 12.53 -5.66
C SER A 223 5.46 11.60 -4.70
N ARG A 224 4.68 10.68 -5.25
CA ARG A 224 4.03 9.62 -4.45
C ARG A 224 5.07 8.77 -3.73
N GLY A 225 6.19 8.48 -4.41
CA GLY A 225 7.30 7.71 -3.85
C GLY A 225 7.87 8.34 -2.57
N GLN A 226 7.99 9.68 -2.52
CA GLN A 226 8.46 10.38 -1.32
C GLN A 226 7.48 10.23 -0.14
N ILE A 227 6.18 10.45 -0.37
CA ILE A 227 5.14 10.31 0.66
C ILE A 227 5.14 8.89 1.25
N LEU A 228 5.22 7.88 0.39
CA LEU A 228 5.25 6.48 0.80
C LEU A 228 6.54 6.12 1.53
N LYS A 229 7.69 6.61 1.06
CA LYS A 229 8.99 6.39 1.70
C LYS A 229 9.06 7.02 3.08
N GLU A 230 8.56 8.25 3.27
CA GLU A 230 8.48 8.91 4.58
C GLU A 230 7.69 8.05 5.58
N THR A 231 6.51 7.57 5.15
CA THR A 231 5.64 6.74 5.97
C THR A 231 6.33 5.42 6.33
N ALA A 232 6.82 4.68 5.34
CA ALA A 232 7.48 3.39 5.56
C ALA A 232 8.73 3.51 6.44
N SER A 233 9.53 4.58 6.29
CA SER A 233 10.74 4.80 7.09
C SER A 233 10.45 5.09 8.56
N GLY A 234 9.30 5.72 8.86
CA GLY A 234 8.87 5.99 10.23
C GLY A 234 8.36 4.75 10.97
N MET A 235 7.91 3.73 10.25
CA MET A 235 7.32 2.52 10.84
C MET A 235 8.37 1.66 11.55
N LYS A 236 7.98 1.02 12.66
CA LYS A 236 8.77 -0.07 13.24
C LYS A 236 8.58 -1.33 12.39
N ILE A 237 9.68 -2.00 12.06
CA ILE A 237 9.61 -3.28 11.35
C ILE A 237 9.26 -4.38 12.37
N PRO A 238 8.28 -5.26 12.09
CA PRO A 238 7.88 -6.32 13.02
C PRO A 238 8.89 -7.48 13.02
N TRP A 239 10.10 -7.24 13.50
CA TRP A 239 11.11 -8.29 13.65
C TRP A 239 10.66 -9.34 14.69
N GLY A 240 10.90 -10.62 14.40
CA GLY A 240 10.82 -11.69 15.39
C GLY A 240 12.09 -11.74 16.26
N GLY A 241 12.03 -12.48 17.37
CA GLY A 241 13.23 -12.76 18.15
C GLY A 241 14.02 -13.91 17.54
N TYR A 242 15.34 -13.93 17.72
CA TYR A 242 16.13 -15.11 17.39
C TYR A 242 15.67 -16.29 18.26
N GLY A 243 15.28 -17.41 17.65
CA GLY A 243 14.79 -18.58 18.39
C GLY A 243 13.33 -18.50 18.85
N THR A 244 12.56 -17.48 18.46
CA THR A 244 11.08 -17.59 18.49
C THR A 244 10.66 -18.55 17.39
N SER A 245 10.89 -19.85 17.62
CA SER A 245 10.51 -20.92 16.72
C SER A 245 9.41 -21.76 17.37
N ARG A 246 8.34 -21.94 16.60
CA ARG A 246 7.39 -23.06 16.58
C ARG A 246 6.34 -23.20 17.69
N ASP A 247 6.55 -22.72 18.91
CA ASP A 247 5.63 -23.02 20.03
C ASP A 247 4.63 -21.91 20.37
N GLU A 248 4.83 -20.69 19.84
CA GLU A 248 3.89 -19.56 20.00
C GLU A 248 2.87 -19.45 18.84
N CYS A 249 2.99 -20.35 17.86
CA CYS A 249 1.94 -20.76 16.92
C CYS A 249 1.63 -22.24 17.16
#